data_AF-A0A7Y5MSH5-F1
#
_entry.id   AF-A0A7Y5MSH5-F1
#
_cell.length_a   1.000
_cell.length_b   1.000
_cell.length_c   1.000
_cell.angle_alpha   90.00
_cell.angle_beta   90.00
_cell.angle_gamma   90.00
#
_symmetry.space_group_name_H-M   'P 1'
#
loop_
_entity.id
_entity.type
_entity.pdbx_description
1 polymer ?
#
loop_
_entity_poly.entity_id
_entity_poly.type
_entity_poly.pdbx_seq_one_letter_code
_entity_poly.pdbx_strand_id
1 'polypeptide(L)'
;MLREDHREEVDWLHHQPEKLLVRYQFIIGHVVSACIARGYFQHHDREDLVQQVNLELLEKKLARMRDQFNNTVLLRTYFTKIVWNTCLEIARAKGRQPRLVDAELLLEFRSDMPGASDETLIRDEVRRFEGILRSMPTGRHKAVVCLKLFARIPLRHEDLQWYDTPRTRNIFDAISKTLLQPYDHLSDKDLYALVAPLFDAVENKTTDTDSLRKWVGSLTDQFIRLLNGEPPSAAHNKSSLKVLIGLYCDQFQS
;
A
#
# COMPACT_ATOMS: atom_id res chain seq x y z
N MET A 1 43.33 15.98 -8.50
CA MET A 1 43.75 16.36 -7.14
C MET A 1 42.74 15.74 -6.17
N LEU A 2 43.06 14.59 -5.58
CA LEU A 2 42.22 14.02 -4.51
C LEU A 2 42.32 15.00 -3.33
N ARG A 3 41.18 15.55 -2.88
CA ARG A 3 41.15 16.49 -1.74
C ARG A 3 41.80 15.82 -0.54
N GLU A 4 42.63 16.53 0.22
CA GLU A 4 43.31 16.02 1.42
C GLU A 4 42.32 15.34 2.39
N ASP A 5 41.12 15.92 2.51
CA ASP A 5 39.97 15.36 3.25
C ASP A 5 39.68 13.90 2.91
N HIS A 6 39.80 13.48 1.65
CA HIS A 6 39.48 12.11 1.26
C HIS A 6 40.51 11.11 1.76
N ARG A 7 41.80 11.48 1.74
CA ARG A 7 42.87 10.60 2.26
C ARG A 7 42.73 10.42 3.77
N GLU A 8 42.41 11.49 4.47
CA GLU A 8 42.17 11.45 5.91
C GLU A 8 40.92 10.60 6.26
N GLU A 9 39.83 10.74 5.52
CA GLU A 9 38.62 9.93 5.70
C GLU A 9 38.90 8.42 5.45
N VAL A 10 39.73 8.10 4.47
CA VAL A 10 40.15 6.70 4.21
C VAL A 10 41.05 6.18 5.31
N ASP A 11 41.96 7.00 5.83
CA ASP A 11 42.78 6.63 6.98
C ASP A 11 41.92 6.31 8.22
N TRP A 12 40.90 7.13 8.49
CA TRP A 12 39.95 6.85 9.56
C TRP A 12 39.17 5.56 9.34
N LEU A 13 38.82 5.17 8.12
CA LEU A 13 38.16 3.87 7.87
C LEU A 13 39.01 2.70 8.36
N HIS A 14 40.34 2.76 8.16
CA HIS A 14 41.24 1.67 8.52
C HIS A 14 41.65 1.68 9.99
N HIS A 15 41.87 2.86 10.57
CA HIS A 15 42.47 3.00 11.91
C HIS A 15 41.49 3.49 12.99
N GLN A 16 40.45 4.25 12.63
CA GLN A 16 39.52 4.91 13.57
C GLN A 16 38.08 4.95 13.02
N PRO A 17 37.44 3.80 12.76
CA PRO A 17 36.13 3.76 12.09
C PRO A 17 35.02 4.47 12.88
N GLU A 18 35.15 4.53 14.21
CA GLU A 18 34.25 5.29 15.11
C GLU A 18 34.22 6.77 14.72
N LYS A 19 35.39 7.36 14.47
CA LYS A 19 35.56 8.78 14.13
C LYS A 19 34.92 9.08 12.77
N LEU A 20 35.08 8.15 11.82
CA LEU A 20 34.43 8.24 10.51
C LEU A 20 32.90 8.22 10.65
N LEU A 21 32.37 7.34 11.51
CA LEU A 21 30.92 7.22 11.72
C LEU A 21 30.34 8.50 12.35
N VAL A 22 31.03 9.09 13.33
CA VAL A 22 30.64 10.38 13.93
C VAL A 22 30.65 11.47 12.85
N ARG A 23 31.71 11.53 12.03
CA ARG A 23 31.82 12.50 10.94
C ARG A 23 30.67 12.38 9.94
N TYR A 24 30.23 11.16 9.65
CA TYR A 24 29.22 10.87 8.62
C TYR A 24 27.77 10.78 9.15
N GLN A 25 27.50 11.15 10.42
CA GLN A 25 26.13 11.18 10.95
C GLN A 25 25.17 12.01 10.11
N PHE A 26 25.62 13.12 9.53
CA PHE A 26 24.79 13.95 8.64
C PHE A 26 24.37 13.19 7.36
N ILE A 27 25.23 12.32 6.82
CA ILE A 27 24.92 11.48 5.66
C ILE A 27 23.84 10.47 6.03
N ILE A 28 23.96 9.84 7.21
CA ILE A 28 22.95 8.91 7.73
C ILE A 28 21.61 9.63 7.88
N GLY A 29 21.59 10.78 8.54
CA GLY A 29 20.40 11.59 8.71
C GLY A 29 19.73 11.97 7.39
N HIS A 30 20.52 12.39 6.38
CA HIS A 30 19.98 12.72 5.05
C HIS A 30 19.40 11.50 4.32
N VAL A 31 20.11 10.37 4.34
CA VAL A 31 19.63 9.14 3.70
C VAL A 31 18.35 8.64 4.37
N VAL A 32 18.30 8.64 5.70
CA VAL A 32 17.11 8.29 6.47
C VAL A 32 15.93 9.20 6.12
N SER A 33 16.13 10.52 6.14
CA SER A 33 15.08 11.46 5.74
C SER A 33 14.61 11.23 4.29
N ALA A 34 15.51 10.87 3.38
CA ALA A 34 15.15 10.53 2.01
C ALA A 34 14.37 9.20 1.92
N CYS A 35 14.65 8.22 2.78
CA CYS A 35 13.86 6.99 2.88
C CYS A 35 12.46 7.24 3.43
N ILE A 36 12.32 8.11 4.45
CA ILE A 36 11.03 8.53 5.00
C ILE A 36 10.22 9.28 3.95
N ALA A 37 10.82 10.24 3.25
CA ALA A 37 10.17 11.00 2.18
C ALA A 37 9.70 10.11 1.02
N ARG A 38 10.32 8.93 0.84
CA ARG A 38 9.93 7.91 -0.14
C ARG A 38 8.91 6.87 0.38
N GLY A 39 8.42 7.03 1.61
CA GLY A 39 7.38 6.19 2.19
C GLY A 39 7.86 4.86 2.76
N TYR A 40 9.18 4.62 2.87
CA TYR A 40 9.68 3.36 3.44
C TYR A 40 9.48 3.26 4.95
N PHE A 41 9.36 4.40 5.64
CA PHE A 41 9.29 4.51 7.09
C PHE A 41 8.39 5.68 7.50
N GLN A 42 7.84 5.63 8.71
CA GLN A 42 7.07 6.73 9.27
C GLN A 42 7.98 7.86 9.76
N HIS A 43 7.46 9.08 9.81
CA HIS A 43 8.27 10.24 10.20
C HIS A 43 8.66 10.23 11.70
N HIS A 44 7.86 9.61 12.56
CA HIS A 44 8.18 9.45 13.98
C HIS A 44 9.29 8.43 14.24
N ASP A 45 9.48 7.46 13.34
CA ASP A 45 10.55 6.44 13.46
C ASP A 45 11.95 6.98 13.13
N ARG A 46 12.09 8.28 12.85
CA ARG A 46 13.33 8.84 12.30
C ARG A 46 14.54 8.59 13.20
N GLU A 47 14.41 8.88 14.49
CA GLU A 47 15.52 8.75 15.44
C GLU A 47 15.89 7.29 15.67
N ASP A 48 14.89 6.44 15.87
CA ASP A 48 15.07 4.99 16.00
C ASP A 48 15.74 4.39 14.77
N LEU A 49 15.35 4.82 13.57
CA LEU A 49 15.95 4.34 12.34
C LEU A 49 17.42 4.79 12.21
N VAL A 50 17.74 6.03 12.58
CA VAL A 50 19.15 6.49 12.62
C VAL A 50 19.96 5.63 13.59
N GLN A 51 19.41 5.34 14.78
CA GLN A 51 20.08 4.49 15.77
C GLN A 51 20.26 3.06 15.26
N GLN A 52 19.23 2.47 14.65
CA GLN A 52 19.29 1.13 14.09
C GLN A 52 20.31 1.02 12.95
N VAL A 53 20.38 2.03 12.08
CA VAL A 53 21.40 2.11 11.03
C VAL A 53 22.80 2.21 11.64
N ASN A 54 22.98 3.02 12.68
CA ASN A 54 24.26 3.12 13.40
C ASN A 54 24.70 1.77 13.97
N LEU A 55 23.79 1.03 14.61
CA LEU A 55 24.07 -0.31 15.15
C LEU A 55 24.49 -1.30 14.04
N GLU A 56 23.72 -1.38 12.95
CA GLU A 56 24.06 -2.26 11.81
C GLU A 56 25.41 -1.90 11.16
N LEU A 57 25.74 -0.61 11.09
CA LEU A 57 27.03 -0.15 10.57
C LEU A 57 28.18 -0.58 11.49
N LEU A 58 28.06 -0.35 12.80
CA LEU A 58 29.06 -0.71 13.80
C LEU A 58 29.29 -2.22 13.88
N GLU A 59 28.22 -3.00 13.97
CA GLU A 59 28.33 -4.43 14.24
C GLU A 59 28.74 -5.25 13.01
N LYS A 60 28.29 -4.85 11.80
CA LYS A 60 28.34 -5.76 10.64
C LYS A 60 28.98 -5.17 9.40
N LYS A 61 28.84 -3.86 9.15
CA LYS A 61 29.20 -3.27 7.85
C LYS A 61 30.57 -2.58 7.85
N LEU A 62 30.97 -1.87 8.91
CA LEU A 62 32.23 -1.10 8.93
C LEU A 62 33.47 -1.98 8.72
N ALA A 63 33.54 -3.14 9.37
CA ALA A 63 34.63 -4.09 9.14
C ALA A 63 34.70 -4.54 7.67
N ARG A 64 33.55 -4.85 7.06
CA ARG A 64 33.47 -5.24 5.64
C ARG A 64 33.85 -4.10 4.71
N MET A 65 33.46 -2.87 5.04
CA MET A 65 33.84 -1.68 4.29
C MET A 65 35.36 -1.51 4.25
N ARG A 66 36.01 -1.67 5.40
CA ARG A 66 37.47 -1.58 5.51
C ARG A 66 38.16 -2.59 4.59
N ASP A 67 37.65 -3.81 4.53
CA ASP A 67 38.28 -4.89 3.76
C ASP A 67 37.97 -4.82 2.25
N GLN A 68 36.83 -4.24 1.87
CA GLN A 68 36.35 -4.22 0.49
C GLN A 68 36.57 -2.91 -0.26
N PHE A 69 36.82 -1.80 0.46
CA PHE A 69 36.97 -0.50 -0.17
C PHE A 69 38.31 -0.39 -0.92
N ASN A 70 38.24 -0.16 -2.23
CA ASN A 70 39.40 -0.21 -3.13
C ASN A 70 39.78 1.15 -3.74
N ASN A 71 39.30 2.26 -3.17
CA ASN A 71 39.55 3.64 -3.66
C ASN A 71 39.09 3.95 -5.11
N THR A 72 38.24 3.11 -5.72
CA THR A 72 37.71 3.39 -7.07
C THR A 72 36.66 4.51 -7.09
N VAL A 73 36.02 4.77 -5.96
CA VAL A 73 35.01 5.82 -5.76
C VAL A 73 35.29 6.58 -4.48
N LEU A 74 34.76 7.80 -4.35
CA LEU A 74 34.85 8.56 -3.11
C LEU A 74 34.20 7.79 -1.95
N LEU A 75 34.85 7.80 -0.79
CA LEU A 75 34.39 7.06 0.39
C LEU A 75 32.98 7.51 0.81
N ARG A 76 32.67 8.81 0.73
CA ARG A 76 31.32 9.34 0.97
C ARG A 76 30.26 8.71 0.08
N THR A 77 30.54 8.54 -1.22
CA THR A 77 29.62 7.92 -2.18
C THR A 77 29.39 6.45 -1.84
N TYR A 78 30.49 5.73 -1.54
CA TYR A 78 30.43 4.33 -1.13
C TYR A 78 29.64 4.15 0.18
N PHE A 79 29.92 4.98 1.18
CA PHE A 79 29.23 4.99 2.46
C PHE A 79 27.73 5.30 2.29
N THR A 80 27.38 6.32 1.50
CA THR A 80 25.98 6.68 1.21
C THR A 80 25.22 5.49 0.62
N LYS A 81 25.84 4.74 -0.29
CA LYS A 81 25.24 3.54 -0.89
C LYS A 81 25.03 2.43 0.13
N ILE A 82 25.96 2.25 1.06
CA ILE A 82 25.84 1.26 2.14
C ILE A 82 24.71 1.63 3.09
N VAL A 83 24.67 2.89 3.57
CA VAL A 83 23.58 3.39 4.42
C VAL A 83 22.23 3.18 3.74
N TRP A 84 22.12 3.54 2.45
CA TRP A 84 20.90 3.33 1.66
C TRP A 84 20.48 1.86 1.63
N ASN A 85 21.43 0.96 1.36
CA ASN A 85 21.16 -0.48 1.33
C ASN A 85 20.75 -1.01 2.72
N THR A 86 21.37 -0.52 3.80
CA THR A 86 20.99 -0.87 5.17
C THR A 86 19.56 -0.44 5.48
N CYS A 87 19.15 0.78 5.10
CA CYS A 87 17.75 1.21 5.22
C CYS A 87 16.79 0.25 4.48
N LEU A 88 17.14 -0.17 3.26
CA LEU A 88 16.31 -1.13 2.51
C LEU A 88 16.27 -2.52 3.17
N GLU A 89 17.37 -2.99 3.76
CA GLU A 89 17.42 -4.24 4.52
C GLU A 89 16.46 -4.18 5.73
N ILE A 90 16.51 -3.09 6.49
CA ILE A 90 15.60 -2.84 7.62
C ILE A 90 14.14 -2.80 7.16
N ALA A 91 13.83 -2.05 6.10
CA ALA A 91 12.48 -1.96 5.55
C ALA A 91 11.94 -3.34 5.12
N ARG A 92 12.77 -4.15 4.45
CA ARG A 92 12.41 -5.52 4.04
C ARG A 92 12.29 -6.48 5.22
N ALA A 93 13.03 -6.27 6.31
CA ALA A 93 12.91 -7.08 7.52
C ALA A 93 11.58 -6.78 8.23
N LYS A 94 11.25 -5.48 8.40
CA LYS A 94 9.95 -5.05 8.97
C LYS A 94 8.76 -5.51 8.11
N GLY A 95 8.88 -5.46 6.78
CA GLY A 95 7.82 -5.92 5.87
C GLY A 95 7.65 -7.44 5.78
N ARG A 96 8.63 -8.24 6.23
CA ARG A 96 8.57 -9.71 6.25
C ARG A 96 8.16 -10.30 7.59
N GLN A 97 8.12 -9.49 8.65
CA GLN A 97 7.51 -9.92 9.89
C GLN A 97 5.99 -9.97 9.70
N PRO A 98 5.31 -11.09 10.03
CA PRO A 98 3.86 -11.03 10.20
C PRO A 98 3.62 -9.92 11.22
N ARG A 99 2.83 -8.91 10.84
CA ARG A 99 2.31 -7.94 11.81
C ARG A 99 1.48 -8.76 12.79
N LEU A 100 2.11 -9.22 13.88
CA LEU A 100 1.43 -9.38 15.14
C LEU A 100 0.95 -7.97 15.44
N VAL A 101 -0.29 -7.70 15.01
CA VAL A 101 -1.00 -6.50 15.40
C VAL A 101 -1.01 -6.58 16.91
N ASP A 102 -0.16 -5.78 17.54
CA ASP A 102 -0.06 -5.74 18.98
C ASP A 102 -1.46 -5.35 19.48
N ALA A 103 -2.11 -6.28 20.17
CA ALA A 103 -3.47 -6.07 20.67
C ALA A 103 -3.52 -4.84 21.60
N GLU A 104 -2.36 -4.44 22.13
CA GLU A 104 -2.13 -3.25 22.95
C GLU A 104 -2.24 -1.94 22.13
N LEU A 105 -1.78 -1.92 20.87
CA LEU A 105 -1.89 -0.75 19.98
C LEU A 105 -3.31 -0.54 19.45
N LEU A 106 -4.13 -1.60 19.40
CA LEU A 106 -5.57 -1.51 19.14
C LEU A 106 -6.38 -1.08 20.37
N LEU A 107 -5.84 -1.21 21.57
CA LEU A 107 -6.49 -0.77 22.81
C LEU A 107 -6.26 0.72 23.08
N GLU A 108 -5.14 1.30 22.65
CA GLU A 108 -4.90 2.75 22.75
C GLU A 108 -5.72 3.58 21.72
N PHE A 109 -6.05 3.01 20.55
CA PHE A 109 -6.93 3.65 19.56
C PHE A 109 -8.43 3.62 19.92
N ARG A 110 -8.78 3.08 21.09
CA ARG A 110 -10.15 3.12 21.64
C ARG A 110 -10.37 4.28 22.63
N SER A 111 -9.50 5.30 22.64
CA SER A 111 -9.88 6.57 23.24
C SER A 111 -10.85 7.30 22.30
N ASP A 112 -12.08 7.45 22.77
CA ASP A 112 -13.24 8.07 22.15
C ASP A 112 -12.95 9.26 21.21
N MET A 113 -13.53 9.16 20.00
CA MET A 113 -13.58 10.13 18.89
C MET A 113 -12.32 10.21 18.00
N PRO A 114 -12.42 9.90 16.69
CA PRO A 114 -11.36 10.25 15.75
C PRO A 114 -11.14 11.76 15.81
N GLY A 115 -9.91 12.20 16.02
CA GLY A 115 -9.59 13.61 15.96
C GLY A 115 -9.94 14.17 14.58
N ALA A 116 -10.24 15.48 14.48
CA ALA A 116 -10.58 16.12 13.19
C ALA A 116 -9.55 15.87 12.07
N SER A 117 -8.29 15.57 12.44
CA SER A 117 -7.20 15.17 11.54
C SER A 117 -7.41 13.78 10.91
N ASP A 118 -7.93 12.80 11.66
CA ASP A 118 -8.12 11.44 11.15
C ASP A 118 -9.31 11.38 10.19
N GLU A 119 -10.38 12.11 10.49
CA GLU A 119 -11.52 12.24 9.58
C GLU A 119 -11.14 12.89 8.25
N THR A 120 -10.22 13.87 8.28
CA THR A 120 -9.72 14.51 7.05
C THR A 120 -8.88 13.53 6.22
N LEU A 121 -8.00 12.77 6.86
CA LEU A 121 -7.21 11.73 6.17
C LEU A 121 -8.10 10.66 5.55
N ILE A 122 -9.10 10.16 6.28
CA ILE A 122 -10.05 9.17 5.76
C ILE A 122 -10.81 9.75 4.56
N ARG A 123 -11.29 10.99 4.67
CA ARG A 123 -12.03 11.66 3.58
C ARG A 123 -11.16 11.83 2.33
N ASP A 124 -9.89 12.18 2.49
CA ASP A 124 -8.97 12.32 1.37
C ASP A 124 -8.69 10.96 0.72
N GLU A 125 -8.57 9.88 1.48
CA GLU A 125 -8.46 8.53 0.92
C GLU A 125 -9.72 8.09 0.16
N VAL A 126 -10.92 8.38 0.69
CA VAL A 126 -12.18 8.10 -0.02
C VAL A 126 -12.25 8.90 -1.32
N ARG A 127 -11.82 10.17 -1.32
CA ARG A 127 -11.75 11.00 -2.54
C ARG A 127 -10.74 10.46 -3.56
N ARG A 128 -9.60 9.94 -3.12
CA ARG A 128 -8.62 9.29 -4.00
C ARG A 128 -9.20 8.03 -4.65
N PHE A 129 -9.87 7.20 -3.85
CA PHE A 129 -10.60 6.02 -4.36
C PHE A 129 -11.67 6.43 -5.39
N GLU A 130 -12.45 7.47 -5.11
CA GLU A 130 -13.43 8.00 -6.04
C GLU A 130 -12.77 8.54 -7.32
N GLY A 131 -11.66 9.26 -7.20
CA GLY A 131 -10.89 9.75 -8.35
C GLY A 131 -10.43 8.62 -9.27
N ILE A 132 -9.97 7.50 -8.69
CA ILE A 132 -9.63 6.30 -9.45
C ILE A 132 -10.86 5.74 -10.16
N LEU A 133 -12.00 5.58 -9.48
CA LEU A 133 -13.25 5.14 -10.11
C LEU A 133 -13.70 6.06 -11.26
N ARG A 134 -13.61 7.38 -11.09
CA ARG A 134 -13.99 8.37 -12.11
C ARG A 134 -13.07 8.33 -13.32
N SER A 135 -11.82 7.88 -13.15
CA SER A 135 -10.86 7.70 -14.25
C SER A 135 -11.20 6.52 -15.18
N MET A 136 -12.22 5.72 -14.86
CA MET A 136 -12.72 4.62 -15.69
C MET A 136 -13.94 5.08 -16.53
N PRO A 137 -13.76 5.61 -17.74
CA PRO A 137 -14.86 6.14 -18.55
C PRO A 137 -15.84 5.03 -18.99
N THR A 138 -15.33 3.82 -19.20
CA THR A 138 -16.12 2.65 -19.57
C THR A 138 -16.08 1.62 -18.45
N GLY A 139 -17.21 0.98 -18.18
CA GLY A 139 -17.30 -0.09 -17.18
C GLY A 139 -17.28 0.39 -15.72
N ARG A 140 -17.42 1.70 -15.45
CA ARG A 140 -17.51 2.22 -14.06
C ARG A 140 -18.60 1.52 -13.26
N HIS A 141 -19.80 1.35 -13.81
CA HIS A 141 -20.92 0.67 -13.13
C HIS A 141 -20.58 -0.78 -12.80
N LYS A 142 -19.94 -1.49 -13.72
CA LYS A 142 -19.47 -2.87 -13.50
C LYS A 142 -18.42 -2.94 -12.40
N ALA A 143 -17.47 -2.00 -12.41
CA ALA A 143 -16.44 -1.89 -11.40
C ALA A 143 -17.05 -1.64 -10.01
N VAL A 144 -17.99 -0.69 -9.88
CA VAL A 144 -18.67 -0.40 -8.61
C VAL A 144 -19.39 -1.63 -8.07
N VAL A 145 -20.21 -2.28 -8.89
CA VAL A 145 -20.93 -3.52 -8.50
C VAL A 145 -19.92 -4.58 -8.06
N CYS A 146 -18.89 -4.86 -8.85
CA CYS A 146 -17.90 -5.89 -8.54
C CYS A 146 -17.06 -5.58 -7.29
N LEU A 147 -16.75 -4.31 -7.03
CA LEU A 147 -16.01 -3.88 -5.84
C LEU A 147 -16.87 -4.01 -4.58
N LYS A 148 -18.16 -3.69 -4.65
CA LYS A 148 -19.11 -3.95 -3.55
C LYS A 148 -19.21 -5.44 -3.22
N LEU A 149 -19.35 -6.27 -4.25
CA LEU A 149 -19.38 -7.72 -4.12
C LEU A 149 -18.09 -8.27 -3.51
N PHE A 150 -16.92 -7.77 -3.94
CA PHE A 150 -15.62 -8.10 -3.35
C PHE A 150 -15.55 -7.72 -1.86
N ALA A 151 -16.12 -6.57 -1.49
CA ALA A 151 -16.20 -6.09 -0.11
C ALA A 151 -17.32 -6.73 0.72
N ARG A 152 -18.14 -7.62 0.13
CA ARG A 152 -19.32 -8.23 0.76
C ARG A 152 -20.36 -7.22 1.25
N ILE A 153 -20.52 -6.12 0.51
CA ILE A 153 -21.50 -5.07 0.80
C ILE A 153 -22.80 -5.40 0.05
N PRO A 154 -23.96 -5.49 0.72
CA PRO A 154 -25.25 -5.65 0.05
C PRO A 154 -25.44 -4.61 -1.06
N LEU A 155 -25.87 -5.08 -2.24
CA LEU A 155 -26.18 -4.20 -3.35
C LEU A 155 -27.49 -3.46 -3.08
N ARG A 156 -27.63 -2.27 -3.65
CA ARG A 156 -28.88 -1.52 -3.67
C ARG A 156 -29.45 -1.47 -5.09
N HIS A 157 -30.71 -1.10 -5.23
CA HIS A 157 -31.35 -1.01 -6.53
C HIS A 157 -30.63 0.01 -7.44
N GLU A 158 -30.09 1.09 -6.87
CA GLU A 158 -29.38 2.15 -7.60
C GLU A 158 -28.05 1.65 -8.20
N ASP A 159 -27.43 0.63 -7.61
CA ASP A 159 -26.21 0.02 -8.17
C ASP A 159 -26.51 -0.77 -9.44
N LEU A 160 -27.73 -1.29 -9.54
CA LEU A 160 -28.17 -2.17 -10.62
C LEU A 160 -29.02 -1.45 -11.67
N GLN A 161 -29.41 -0.19 -11.45
CA GLN A 161 -30.29 0.57 -12.35
C GLN A 161 -29.80 0.63 -13.80
N TRP A 162 -28.48 0.67 -14.02
CA TRP A 162 -27.86 0.67 -15.35
C TRP A 162 -28.03 -0.65 -16.10
N TYR A 163 -28.42 -1.70 -15.38
CA TYR A 163 -28.67 -3.03 -15.89
C TYR A 163 -30.16 -3.38 -15.88
N ASP A 164 -31.08 -2.49 -15.49
CA ASP A 164 -32.52 -2.75 -15.58
C ASP A 164 -33.00 -2.49 -17.01
N THR A 165 -32.98 -3.55 -17.83
CA THR A 165 -33.50 -3.55 -19.19
C THR A 165 -34.49 -4.71 -19.36
N PRO A 166 -35.38 -4.68 -20.36
CA PRO A 166 -36.28 -5.80 -20.61
C PRO A 166 -35.57 -7.15 -20.78
N ARG A 167 -34.32 -7.15 -21.30
CA ARG A 167 -33.52 -8.36 -21.50
C ARG A 167 -32.96 -8.95 -20.21
N THR A 168 -32.71 -8.10 -19.22
CA THR A 168 -32.03 -8.46 -17.96
C THR A 168 -32.98 -8.61 -16.79
N ARG A 169 -34.26 -8.26 -16.94
CA ARG A 169 -35.25 -8.22 -15.85
C ARG A 169 -35.33 -9.52 -15.04
N ASN A 170 -35.37 -10.69 -15.70
CA ASN A 170 -35.40 -11.97 -14.99
C ASN A 170 -34.14 -12.23 -14.16
N ILE A 171 -32.97 -11.78 -14.66
CA ILE A 171 -31.68 -11.90 -13.98
C ILE A 171 -31.63 -10.91 -12.81
N PHE A 172 -32.11 -9.69 -13.04
CA PHE A 172 -32.22 -8.64 -12.03
C PHE A 172 -33.09 -9.10 -10.85
N ASP A 173 -34.23 -9.74 -11.10
CA ASP A 173 -35.11 -10.25 -10.04
C ASP A 173 -34.43 -11.35 -9.21
N ALA A 174 -33.66 -12.23 -9.85
CA ALA A 174 -32.90 -13.28 -9.16
C ALA A 174 -31.78 -12.69 -8.29
N ILE A 175 -31.04 -11.72 -8.83
CA ILE A 175 -30.00 -10.97 -8.12
C ILE A 175 -30.63 -10.20 -6.95
N SER A 176 -31.76 -9.53 -7.18
CA SER A 176 -32.42 -8.70 -6.17
C SER A 176 -32.86 -9.50 -4.95
N LYS A 177 -33.34 -10.72 -5.14
CA LYS A 177 -33.73 -11.62 -4.05
C LYS A 177 -32.56 -12.08 -3.18
N THR A 178 -31.34 -12.08 -3.73
CA THR A 178 -30.17 -12.70 -3.09
C THR A 178 -29.15 -11.67 -2.60
N LEU A 179 -28.84 -10.67 -3.43
CA LEU A 179 -27.72 -9.76 -3.23
C LEU A 179 -28.10 -8.40 -2.63
N LEU A 180 -29.39 -8.15 -2.35
CA LEU A 180 -29.85 -6.95 -1.62
C LEU A 180 -29.89 -7.16 -0.10
N GLN A 181 -29.76 -8.41 0.33
CA GLN A 181 -29.67 -8.81 1.74
C GLN A 181 -28.24 -9.26 2.04
N PRO A 182 -27.81 -9.37 3.31
CA PRO A 182 -26.51 -9.96 3.65
C PRO A 182 -26.36 -11.39 3.09
N TYR A 183 -25.26 -11.65 2.38
CA TYR A 183 -25.01 -12.92 1.67
C TYR A 183 -23.64 -13.54 2.01
N ASP A 184 -23.22 -13.40 3.28
CA ASP A 184 -21.91 -13.91 3.76
C ASP A 184 -21.73 -15.42 3.59
N HIS A 185 -22.84 -16.16 3.48
CA HIS A 185 -22.85 -17.61 3.27
C HIS A 185 -22.44 -18.04 1.85
N LEU A 186 -22.45 -17.12 0.86
CA LEU A 186 -22.10 -17.45 -0.53
C LEU A 186 -20.60 -17.46 -0.75
N SER A 187 -20.09 -18.44 -1.51
CA SER A 187 -18.70 -18.41 -1.96
C SER A 187 -18.49 -17.31 -3.01
N ASP A 188 -17.24 -16.86 -3.19
CA ASP A 188 -16.92 -15.90 -4.26
C ASP A 188 -17.34 -16.45 -5.64
N LYS A 189 -17.19 -17.75 -5.85
CA LYS A 189 -17.57 -18.42 -7.10
C LYS A 189 -19.08 -18.29 -7.34
N ASP A 190 -19.90 -18.61 -6.35
CA ASP A 190 -21.36 -18.57 -6.47
C ASP A 190 -21.85 -17.13 -6.65
N LEU A 191 -21.22 -16.20 -5.92
CA LEU A 191 -21.52 -14.78 -6.02
C LEU A 191 -21.27 -14.25 -7.43
N TYR A 192 -20.13 -14.56 -8.04
CA TYR A 192 -19.83 -14.11 -9.41
C TYR A 192 -20.64 -14.86 -10.46
N ALA A 193 -21.06 -16.10 -10.19
CA ALA A 193 -21.95 -16.85 -11.08
C ALA A 193 -23.34 -16.20 -11.17
N LEU A 194 -23.83 -15.58 -10.08
CA LEU A 194 -25.12 -14.87 -10.08
C LEU A 194 -25.09 -13.60 -10.95
N VAL A 195 -23.97 -12.87 -10.95
CA VAL A 195 -23.89 -11.56 -11.63
C VAL A 195 -23.29 -11.61 -13.04
N ALA A 196 -22.53 -12.65 -13.39
CA ALA A 196 -21.95 -12.77 -14.73
C ALA A 196 -22.99 -12.71 -15.86
N PRO A 197 -24.16 -13.40 -15.77
CA PRO A 197 -25.20 -13.29 -16.79
C PRO A 197 -25.75 -11.87 -16.99
N LEU A 198 -25.74 -11.05 -15.93
CA LEU A 198 -26.19 -9.66 -16.00
C LEU A 198 -25.26 -8.83 -16.88
N PHE A 199 -23.95 -9.00 -16.71
CA PHE A 199 -22.95 -8.31 -17.52
C PHE A 199 -22.93 -8.81 -18.96
N ASP A 200 -23.04 -10.12 -19.16
CA ASP A 200 -23.07 -10.75 -20.48
C ASP A 200 -24.23 -10.24 -21.34
N ALA A 201 -25.42 -10.11 -20.74
CA ALA A 201 -26.61 -9.60 -21.41
C ALA A 201 -26.48 -8.14 -21.87
N VAL A 202 -25.74 -7.30 -21.13
CA VAL A 202 -25.53 -5.88 -21.48
C VAL A 202 -24.35 -5.69 -22.42
N GLU A 203 -23.27 -6.44 -22.23
CA GLU A 203 -22.04 -6.33 -23.03
C GLU A 203 -22.10 -7.13 -24.34
N ASN A 204 -23.12 -7.96 -24.53
CA ASN A 204 -23.24 -8.94 -25.62
C ASN A 204 -21.99 -9.84 -25.72
N LYS A 205 -21.52 -10.32 -24.57
CA LYS A 205 -20.35 -11.20 -24.44
C LYS A 205 -20.74 -12.40 -23.60
N THR A 206 -19.95 -13.48 -23.70
CA THR A 206 -20.05 -14.63 -22.81
C THR A 206 -18.83 -14.64 -21.92
N THR A 207 -19.04 -14.39 -20.63
CA THR A 207 -17.98 -14.32 -19.63
C THR A 207 -18.14 -15.49 -18.69
N ASP A 208 -17.15 -16.38 -18.68
CA ASP A 208 -17.10 -17.41 -17.66
C ASP A 208 -16.94 -16.77 -16.25
N THR A 209 -17.55 -17.40 -15.25
CA THR A 209 -17.47 -16.97 -13.86
C THR A 209 -16.04 -16.78 -13.36
N ASP A 210 -15.12 -17.68 -13.71
CA ASP A 210 -13.71 -17.56 -13.30
C ASP A 210 -13.02 -16.36 -13.97
N SER A 211 -13.37 -16.07 -15.22
CA SER A 211 -12.91 -14.89 -15.95
C SER A 211 -13.35 -13.59 -15.29
N LEU A 212 -14.62 -13.50 -14.84
CA LEU A 212 -15.09 -12.35 -14.07
C LEU A 212 -14.34 -12.23 -12.73
N ARG A 213 -14.16 -13.34 -12.00
CA ARG A 213 -13.41 -13.35 -10.73
C ARG A 213 -11.96 -12.87 -10.91
N LYS A 214 -11.27 -13.32 -11.95
CA LYS A 214 -9.91 -12.87 -12.31
C LYS A 214 -9.88 -11.39 -12.66
N TRP A 215 -10.87 -10.91 -13.40
CA TRP A 215 -11.00 -9.49 -13.71
C TRP A 215 -11.18 -8.65 -12.44
N VAL A 216 -12.01 -9.07 -11.50
CA VAL A 216 -12.15 -8.38 -10.20
C VAL A 216 -10.85 -8.44 -9.40
N GLY A 217 -10.14 -9.57 -9.40
CA GLY A 217 -8.80 -9.67 -8.81
C GLY A 217 -7.84 -8.61 -9.36
N SER A 218 -7.71 -8.55 -10.68
CA SER A 218 -6.87 -7.55 -11.36
C SER A 218 -7.32 -6.12 -11.08
N LEU A 219 -8.64 -5.87 -11.00
CA LEU A 219 -9.19 -4.56 -10.65
C LEU A 219 -8.79 -4.16 -9.22
N THR A 220 -8.93 -5.07 -8.25
CA THR A 220 -8.55 -4.79 -6.86
C THR A 220 -7.05 -4.53 -6.71
N ASP A 221 -6.22 -5.29 -7.41
CA ASP A 221 -4.76 -5.10 -7.40
C ASP A 221 -4.37 -3.77 -8.05
N GLN A 222 -5.05 -3.36 -9.12
CA GLN A 222 -4.88 -2.04 -9.73
C GLN A 222 -5.25 -0.91 -8.78
N PHE A 223 -6.39 -1.01 -8.09
CA PHE A 223 -6.81 -0.02 -7.09
C PHE A 223 -5.80 0.11 -5.97
N ILE A 224 -5.33 -1.01 -5.42
CA ILE A 224 -4.29 -1.03 -4.38
C ILE A 224 -3.01 -0.35 -4.88
N ARG A 225 -2.56 -0.68 -6.08
CA ARG A 225 -1.36 -0.06 -6.67
C ARG A 225 -1.51 1.46 -6.80
N LEU A 226 -2.65 1.94 -7.31
CA LEU A 226 -2.91 3.37 -7.52
C LEU A 226 -3.06 4.14 -6.19
N LEU A 227 -3.71 3.54 -5.19
CA LEU A 227 -3.84 4.12 -3.86
C LEU A 227 -2.50 4.17 -3.12
N ASN A 228 -1.66 3.15 -3.30
CA ASN A 228 -0.31 3.15 -2.74
C ASN A 228 0.60 4.15 -3.44
N GLY A 229 0.40 4.41 -4.73
CA GLY A 229 1.22 5.34 -5.51
C GLY A 229 2.55 4.74 -5.95
N GLU A 230 3.25 5.46 -6.84
CA GLU A 230 4.58 5.12 -7.32
C GLU A 230 5.48 6.37 -7.26
N PRO A 231 6.42 6.49 -6.29
CA PRO A 231 6.75 5.50 -5.24
C PRO A 231 5.63 5.32 -4.18
N PRO A 232 5.58 4.18 -3.47
CA PRO A 232 4.55 3.93 -2.47
C PRO A 232 4.55 4.96 -1.34
N SER A 233 3.47 5.73 -1.22
CA SER A 233 3.19 6.67 -0.12
C SER A 233 2.22 6.09 0.92
N ALA A 234 1.47 5.05 0.56
CA ALA A 234 0.55 4.34 1.43
C ALA A 234 0.80 2.81 1.40
N ALA A 235 0.17 2.10 2.33
CA ALA A 235 0.33 0.66 2.51
C ALA A 235 -1.03 -0.08 2.45
N HIS A 236 -1.90 0.31 1.54
CA HIS A 236 -3.15 -0.37 1.26
C HIS A 236 -2.91 -1.81 0.83
N ASN A 237 -3.80 -2.66 1.31
CA ASN A 237 -3.93 -4.07 0.96
C ASN A 237 -5.42 -4.37 0.69
N LYS A 238 -5.74 -5.65 0.42
CA LYS A 238 -7.11 -6.09 0.15
C LYS A 238 -8.08 -5.76 1.29
N SER A 239 -7.64 -5.93 2.54
CA SER A 239 -8.48 -5.64 3.71
C SER A 239 -8.78 -4.15 3.85
N SER A 240 -7.76 -3.28 3.75
CA SER A 240 -7.99 -1.83 3.80
C SER A 240 -8.82 -1.32 2.63
N LEU A 241 -8.70 -1.95 1.45
CA LEU A 241 -9.53 -1.60 0.29
C LEU A 241 -11.01 -1.92 0.55
N LYS A 242 -11.33 -3.06 1.18
CA LYS A 242 -12.72 -3.38 1.56
C LYS A 242 -13.32 -2.35 2.50
N VAL A 243 -12.56 -1.91 3.51
CA VAL A 243 -12.97 -0.85 4.43
C VAL A 243 -13.23 0.46 3.68
N LEU A 244 -12.32 0.84 2.77
CA LEU A 244 -12.44 2.06 1.99
C LEU A 244 -13.65 2.04 1.05
N ILE A 245 -13.96 0.89 0.44
CA ILE A 245 -15.17 0.69 -0.36
C ILE A 245 -16.42 0.88 0.51
N GLY A 246 -16.43 0.33 1.74
CA GLY A 246 -17.52 0.54 2.71
C GLY A 246 -17.76 2.02 2.99
N LEU A 247 -16.71 2.73 3.38
CA LEU A 247 -16.77 4.17 3.65
C LEU A 247 -17.24 4.98 2.43
N TYR A 248 -16.79 4.63 1.23
CA TYR A 248 -17.25 5.25 -0.01
C TYR A 248 -18.76 5.07 -0.21
N CYS A 249 -19.28 3.86 0.03
CA CYS A 249 -20.70 3.57 -0.11
C CYS A 249 -21.55 4.32 0.92
N ASP A 250 -21.07 4.46 2.15
CA ASP A 250 -21.76 5.20 3.21
C ASP A 250 -21.81 6.70 2.92
N GLN A 251 -20.73 7.29 2.38
CA GLN A 251 -20.63 8.73 2.16
C GLN A 251 -21.31 9.24 0.87
N PHE A 252 -21.27 8.46 -0.22
CA PHE A 252 -21.63 8.96 -1.56
C PHE A 252 -22.88 8.32 -2.16
N GLN A 253 -23.48 7.35 -1.47
CA GLN A 253 -24.72 6.71 -1.92
C GLN A 253 -25.87 6.85 -0.91
N SER A 254 -25.67 7.65 0.14
CA SER A 254 -26.73 8.14 1.03
C SER A 254 -27.38 9.38 0.42
#